data_AF-A0A355G469-F1
#
_entry.id   AF-A0A355G469-F1
#
_cell.length_a   1.000
_cell.length_b   1.000
_cell.length_c   1.000
_cell.angle_alpha   90.00
_cell.angle_beta   90.00
_cell.angle_gamma   90.00
#
_symmetry.space_group_name_H-M   'P 1'
#
loop_
_entity.id
_entity.type
_entity.pdbx_description
1 polymer ?
#
loop_
_entity_poly.entity_id
_entity_poly.type
_entity_poly.pdbx_seq_one_letter_code
_entity_poly.pdbx_strand_id
1 'polypeptide(L)'
;MFVVNDRREFGTYVGQHGLVMEDGLPAEGTLTVSRDSGHVYDLQATREISAQKTDNKLSWPVQLGPCEGRLFLVTPTPISSVQITGKESTPAGKPIELLVSILDPMSKTVPAVIPLEVKITDPAGRVAEFSGYYGAEQGQLPLKLDIASNDRPGMWKVHIRELASGQTGVAYFRVLDAAAENEK
;
A
#
# COMPACT_ATOMS: atom_id res chain seq x y z
N MET A 1 0.13 -11.23 -7.39
CA MET A 1 0.95 -12.18 -8.18
C MET A 1 2.40 -11.76 -8.06
N PHE A 2 3.28 -12.67 -7.65
CA PHE A 2 4.73 -12.42 -7.61
C PHE A 2 5.38 -13.18 -8.77
N VAL A 3 6.42 -12.61 -9.37
CA VAL A 3 7.20 -13.24 -10.44
C VAL A 3 8.67 -12.99 -10.14
N VAL A 4 9.51 -14.01 -10.33
CA VAL A 4 10.96 -13.92 -10.13
C VAL A 4 11.64 -14.43 -11.39
N ASN A 5 12.65 -13.70 -11.86
CA ASN A 5 13.48 -14.14 -12.95
C ASN A 5 14.62 -15.02 -12.44
N ASP A 6 14.52 -16.31 -12.74
CA ASP A 6 15.55 -17.29 -12.41
C ASP A 6 16.37 -17.74 -13.62
N ARG A 7 16.40 -16.94 -14.69
CA ARG A 7 17.19 -17.22 -15.89
C ARG A 7 18.68 -17.00 -15.60
N ARG A 8 19.50 -18.02 -15.86
CA ARG A 8 20.94 -18.00 -15.56
C ARG A 8 21.74 -18.71 -16.65
N GLU A 9 23.05 -18.43 -16.69
CA GLU A 9 24.03 -19.13 -17.49
C GLU A 9 25.30 -19.47 -16.68
N PHE A 10 26.18 -20.28 -17.26
CA PHE A 10 27.47 -20.62 -16.65
C PHE A 10 28.40 -19.41 -16.69
N GLY A 11 28.92 -19.03 -15.54
CA GLY A 11 29.93 -17.98 -15.43
C GLY A 11 31.35 -18.51 -15.38
N THR A 12 32.28 -17.59 -15.14
CA THR A 12 33.72 -17.87 -15.14
C THR A 12 34.31 -18.13 -13.76
N TYR A 13 33.53 -17.95 -12.68
CA TYR A 13 34.03 -18.08 -11.32
C TYR A 13 33.90 -19.51 -10.79
N VAL A 14 32.69 -20.06 -10.86
CA VAL A 14 32.37 -21.42 -10.37
C VAL A 14 31.65 -22.26 -11.44
N GLY A 15 31.09 -21.62 -12.46
CA GLY A 15 30.40 -22.27 -13.58
C GLY A 15 31.30 -22.76 -14.69
N GLN A 16 32.60 -22.48 -14.63
CA GLN A 16 33.58 -22.87 -15.66
C GLN A 16 33.58 -24.40 -15.97
N HIS A 17 33.12 -25.22 -15.03
CA HIS A 17 33.01 -26.68 -15.19
C HIS A 17 31.60 -27.16 -15.56
N GLY A 18 30.65 -26.25 -15.84
CA GLY A 18 29.29 -26.61 -16.24
C GLY A 18 28.40 -27.15 -15.11
N LEU A 19 28.80 -26.95 -13.85
CA LEU A 19 28.09 -27.49 -12.67
C LEU A 19 27.21 -26.46 -11.96
N VAL A 20 27.50 -25.17 -12.11
CA VAL A 20 26.81 -24.08 -11.43
C VAL A 20 26.53 -22.98 -12.43
N MET A 21 25.28 -22.51 -12.52
CA MET A 21 24.93 -21.32 -13.29
C MET A 21 24.86 -20.12 -12.35
N GLU A 22 25.96 -19.35 -12.27
CA GLU A 22 26.09 -18.20 -11.37
C GLU A 22 25.72 -16.86 -12.02
N ASP A 23 25.76 -16.75 -13.34
CA ASP A 23 25.51 -15.48 -14.03
C ASP A 23 24.03 -15.35 -14.35
N GLY A 24 23.36 -14.37 -13.73
CA GLY A 24 21.96 -14.07 -13.99
C GLY A 24 21.77 -13.34 -15.32
N LEU A 25 20.71 -13.68 -16.05
CA LEU A 25 20.36 -13.07 -17.33
C LEU A 25 19.03 -12.34 -17.25
N PRO A 26 18.81 -11.26 -18.02
CA PRO A 26 17.50 -10.64 -18.12
C PRO A 26 16.47 -11.55 -18.79
N ALA A 27 15.20 -11.36 -18.42
CA ALA A 27 14.07 -12.05 -19.00
C ALA A 27 12.95 -11.06 -19.33
N GLU A 28 12.29 -11.29 -20.46
CA GLU A 28 11.09 -10.60 -20.87
C GLU A 28 10.01 -11.61 -21.21
N GLY A 29 8.75 -11.22 -21.07
CA GLY A 29 7.64 -12.09 -21.41
C GLY A 29 6.30 -11.43 -21.18
N THR A 30 5.25 -12.23 -21.32
CA THR A 30 3.87 -11.82 -21.08
C THR A 30 3.30 -12.65 -19.94
N LEU A 31 2.86 -11.96 -18.89
CA LEU A 31 2.13 -12.57 -17.79
C LEU A 31 0.67 -12.68 -18.18
N THR A 32 0.03 -13.80 -17.87
CA THR A 32 -1.37 -14.05 -18.20
C THR A 32 -2.06 -14.71 -17.01
N VAL A 33 -3.22 -14.20 -16.63
CA VAL A 33 -4.09 -14.80 -15.62
C VAL A 33 -5.47 -15.08 -16.23
N SER A 34 -6.10 -16.17 -15.81
CA SER A 34 -7.45 -16.53 -16.23
C SER A 34 -8.47 -15.64 -15.51
N ARG A 35 -8.78 -14.49 -16.10
CA ARG A 35 -9.75 -13.50 -15.63
C ARG A 35 -10.37 -12.77 -16.81
N ASP A 36 -11.68 -12.57 -16.75
CA ASP A 36 -12.44 -11.88 -17.80
C ASP A 36 -12.19 -10.36 -17.79
N SER A 37 -11.77 -9.82 -16.63
CA SER A 37 -11.44 -8.42 -16.46
C SER A 37 -10.53 -8.18 -15.24
N GLY A 38 -9.99 -6.97 -15.15
CA GLY A 38 -9.24 -6.47 -14.02
C GLY A 38 -8.43 -5.23 -14.36
N HIS A 39 -7.88 -4.63 -13.31
CA HIS A 39 -6.90 -3.56 -13.32
C HIS A 39 -5.63 -4.07 -12.68
N VAL A 40 -4.48 -3.83 -13.31
CA VAL A 40 -3.19 -4.41 -12.90
C VAL A 40 -2.29 -3.29 -12.41
N TYR A 41 -1.69 -3.45 -11.24
CA TYR A 41 -0.76 -2.48 -10.67
C TYR A 41 0.59 -3.16 -10.41
N ASP A 42 1.67 -2.49 -10.79
CA ASP A 42 3.02 -2.84 -10.37
C ASP A 42 3.26 -2.16 -9.00
N LEU A 43 3.31 -2.96 -7.94
CA LEU A 43 3.41 -2.45 -6.57
C LEU A 43 4.79 -1.88 -6.25
N GLN A 44 5.84 -2.26 -7.00
CA GLN A 44 7.17 -1.68 -6.82
C GLN A 44 7.29 -0.32 -7.53
N ALA A 45 6.66 -0.20 -8.69
CA ALA A 45 6.63 1.05 -9.45
C ALA A 45 5.48 2.00 -9.03
N THR A 46 4.58 1.56 -8.14
CA THR A 46 3.38 2.29 -7.70
C THR A 46 2.62 2.90 -8.87
N ARG A 47 2.23 2.05 -9.84
CA ARG A 47 1.51 2.49 -11.04
C ARG A 47 0.61 1.40 -11.60
N GLU A 48 -0.45 1.82 -12.27
CA GLU A 48 -1.25 0.93 -13.12
C GLU A 48 -0.47 0.54 -14.40
N ILE A 49 -0.65 -0.70 -14.83
CA ILE A 49 -0.09 -1.28 -16.05
C ILE A 49 -1.24 -1.57 -17.00
N SER A 50 -1.11 -1.13 -18.26
CA SER A 50 -2.07 -1.48 -19.30
C SER A 50 -2.07 -2.98 -19.56
N ALA A 51 -3.21 -3.62 -19.32
CA ALA A 51 -3.43 -5.03 -19.57
C ALA A 51 -4.40 -5.25 -20.73
N GLN A 52 -4.10 -6.25 -21.56
CA GLN A 52 -4.94 -6.69 -22.66
C GLN A 52 -5.94 -7.74 -22.15
N LYS A 53 -7.19 -7.65 -22.64
CA LYS A 53 -8.28 -8.56 -22.29
C LYS A 53 -8.69 -9.32 -23.55
N THR A 54 -8.52 -10.65 -23.53
CA THR A 54 -8.87 -11.54 -24.65
C THR A 54 -9.35 -12.86 -24.08
N ASP A 55 -10.53 -13.35 -24.48
CA ASP A 55 -11.03 -14.71 -24.19
C ASP A 55 -10.76 -15.20 -22.75
N ASN A 56 -11.39 -14.57 -21.76
CA ASN A 56 -11.25 -14.89 -20.32
C ASN A 56 -9.80 -14.83 -19.78
N LYS A 57 -8.92 -14.09 -20.47
CA LYS A 57 -7.55 -13.85 -20.06
C LYS A 57 -7.27 -12.36 -19.93
N LEU A 58 -6.52 -12.03 -18.89
CA LEU A 58 -5.91 -10.73 -18.67
C LEU A 58 -4.41 -10.88 -18.77
N SER A 59 -3.78 -10.14 -19.70
CA SER A 59 -2.36 -10.29 -20.01
C SER A 59 -1.63 -8.95 -20.04
N TRP A 60 -0.38 -8.91 -19.58
CA TRP A 60 0.46 -7.72 -19.62
C TRP A 60 1.94 -8.08 -19.76
N PRO A 61 2.76 -7.20 -20.36
CA PRO A 61 4.19 -7.45 -20.50
C PRO A 61 4.92 -7.33 -19.16
N VAL A 62 6.03 -8.05 -19.04
CA VAL A 62 6.98 -7.93 -17.93
C VAL A 62 8.40 -7.95 -18.45
N GLN A 63 9.25 -7.15 -17.84
CA GLN A 63 10.70 -7.15 -18.03
C GLN A 63 11.36 -7.28 -16.67
N LEU A 64 12.30 -8.19 -16.55
CA LEU A 64 13.02 -8.50 -15.31
C LEU A 64 14.52 -8.55 -15.63
N GLY A 65 15.31 -7.79 -14.89
CA GLY A 65 16.76 -7.92 -14.88
C GLY A 65 17.22 -9.26 -14.26
N PRO A 66 18.52 -9.53 -14.27
CA PRO A 66 19.12 -10.66 -13.57
C PRO A 66 18.65 -10.73 -12.11
N CYS A 67 18.10 -11.87 -11.70
CA CYS A 67 17.61 -12.12 -10.33
C CYS A 67 16.53 -11.13 -9.84
N GLU A 68 15.91 -10.35 -10.74
CA GLU A 68 14.85 -9.40 -10.37
C GLU A 68 13.54 -10.13 -10.11
N GLY A 69 12.75 -9.62 -9.17
CA GLY A 69 11.38 -10.03 -8.97
C GLY A 69 10.43 -8.83 -8.97
N ARG A 70 9.18 -9.06 -9.39
CA ARG A 70 8.11 -8.06 -9.38
C ARG A 70 6.88 -8.56 -8.66
N LEU A 71 6.13 -7.62 -8.10
CA LEU A 71 4.87 -7.87 -7.41
C LEU A 71 3.74 -7.07 -8.07
N PHE A 72 2.74 -7.79 -8.56
CA PHE A 72 1.56 -7.22 -9.20
C PHE A 72 0.31 -7.42 -8.36
N LEU A 73 -0.49 -6.37 -8.22
CA LEU A 73 -1.85 -6.43 -7.68
C LEU A 73 -2.85 -6.42 -8.83
N VAL A 74 -3.86 -7.29 -8.78
CA VAL A 74 -4.97 -7.28 -9.75
C VAL A 74 -6.26 -7.04 -9.00
N THR A 75 -6.98 -5.96 -9.33
CA THR A 75 -8.26 -5.59 -8.71
C THR A 75 -9.40 -5.67 -9.74
N PRO A 76 -10.66 -5.88 -9.33
CA PRO A 76 -11.78 -5.89 -10.26
C PRO A 76 -12.21 -4.48 -10.71
N THR A 77 -11.98 -3.46 -9.89
CA THR A 77 -12.27 -2.05 -10.19
C THR A 77 -11.02 -1.20 -10.04
N PRO A 78 -10.89 -0.06 -10.75
CA PRO A 78 -9.71 0.78 -10.62
C PRO A 78 -9.71 1.51 -9.27
N ILE A 79 -8.51 1.81 -8.76
CA ILE A 79 -8.35 2.67 -7.60
C ILE A 79 -8.56 4.12 -8.05
N SER A 80 -9.46 4.83 -7.38
CA SER A 80 -9.83 6.20 -7.71
C SER A 80 -9.43 7.19 -6.63
N SER A 81 -9.60 6.85 -5.35
CA SER A 81 -9.29 7.77 -4.25
C SER A 81 -9.02 7.08 -2.93
N VAL A 82 -8.43 7.83 -2.00
CA VAL A 82 -8.23 7.44 -0.61
C VAL A 82 -9.04 8.41 0.26
N GLN A 83 -10.01 7.88 1.00
CA GLN A 83 -10.84 8.63 1.93
C GLN A 83 -10.51 8.25 3.37
N ILE A 84 -10.52 9.23 4.27
CA ILE A 84 -10.35 9.03 5.70
C ILE A 84 -11.56 9.64 6.39
N THR A 85 -12.26 8.83 7.19
CA THR A 85 -13.47 9.24 7.94
C THR A 85 -13.29 8.90 9.41
N GLY A 86 -14.07 9.50 10.31
CA GLY A 86 -13.99 9.23 11.75
C GLY A 86 -14.28 10.47 12.58
N LYS A 87 -13.88 10.43 13.86
CA LYS A 87 -14.05 11.56 14.78
C LYS A 87 -13.12 12.72 14.40
N GLU A 88 -13.59 13.94 14.60
CA GLU A 88 -12.80 15.15 14.33
C GLU A 88 -11.96 15.60 15.54
N SER A 89 -12.20 15.06 16.73
CA SER A 89 -11.43 15.38 17.94
C SER A 89 -11.46 14.28 19.01
N THR A 90 -10.45 14.27 19.87
CA THR A 90 -10.39 13.47 21.10
C THR A 90 -9.63 14.22 22.21
N PRO A 91 -9.96 14.05 23.50
CA PRO A 91 -9.08 14.48 24.59
C PRO A 91 -7.74 13.72 24.60
N ALA A 92 -6.66 14.35 25.05
CA ALA A 92 -5.43 13.64 25.36
C ALA A 92 -5.70 12.53 26.41
N GLY A 93 -5.04 11.38 26.25
CA GLY A 93 -5.29 10.18 27.06
C GLY A 93 -6.52 9.36 26.64
N LYS A 94 -7.19 9.71 25.54
CA LYS A 94 -8.33 8.96 24.98
C LYS A 94 -8.08 8.56 23.52
N PRO A 95 -8.51 7.36 23.11
CA PRO A 95 -8.34 6.91 21.74
C PRO A 95 -9.19 7.72 20.76
N ILE A 96 -8.69 7.86 19.53
CA ILE A 96 -9.48 8.28 18.38
C ILE A 96 -9.52 7.16 17.33
N GLU A 97 -10.69 6.94 16.77
CA GLU A 97 -10.93 5.93 15.75
C GLU A 97 -11.19 6.62 14.40
N LEU A 98 -10.43 6.21 13.41
CA LEU A 98 -10.53 6.64 12.02
C LEU A 98 -10.67 5.41 11.12
N LEU A 99 -11.31 5.59 9.97
CA LEU A 99 -11.43 4.57 8.94
C LEU A 99 -10.86 5.11 7.63
N VAL A 100 -9.80 4.46 7.16
CA VAL A 100 -9.25 4.67 5.82
C VAL A 100 -9.99 3.75 4.85
N SER A 101 -10.44 4.29 3.72
CA SER A 101 -11.11 3.55 2.64
C SER A 101 -10.48 3.88 1.29
N ILE A 102 -10.12 2.84 0.53
CA ILE A 102 -9.61 2.93 -0.83
C ILE A 102 -10.78 2.66 -1.77
N LEU A 103 -11.15 3.69 -2.53
CA LEU A 103 -12.41 3.73 -3.26
C LEU A 103 -12.19 3.65 -4.77
N ASP A 104 -13.14 3.00 -5.43
CA ASP A 104 -13.28 3.00 -6.88
C ASP A 104 -14.02 4.25 -7.39
N PRO A 105 -14.16 4.46 -8.71
CA PRO A 105 -14.87 5.62 -9.27
C PRO A 105 -16.35 5.69 -8.89
N MET A 106 -16.96 4.59 -8.44
CA MET A 106 -18.34 4.52 -7.95
C MET A 106 -18.43 4.73 -6.43
N SER A 107 -17.34 5.18 -5.78
CA SER A 107 -17.25 5.36 -4.33
C SER A 107 -17.48 4.09 -3.52
N LYS A 108 -17.20 2.92 -4.09
CA LYS A 108 -17.20 1.63 -3.39
C LYS A 108 -15.79 1.25 -3.00
N THR A 109 -15.63 0.49 -1.92
CA THR A 109 -14.31 -0.01 -1.53
C THR A 109 -13.78 -1.00 -2.57
N VAL A 110 -12.49 -0.90 -2.87
CA VAL A 110 -11.83 -1.83 -3.79
C VAL A 110 -11.60 -3.16 -3.07
N PRO A 111 -12.15 -4.29 -3.55
CA PRO A 111 -12.13 -5.57 -2.83
C PRO A 111 -10.78 -6.29 -3.01
N ALA A 112 -9.75 -5.76 -2.34
CA ALA A 112 -8.39 -6.29 -2.32
C ALA A 112 -7.69 -5.93 -1.00
N VAL A 113 -6.55 -6.57 -0.72
CA VAL A 113 -5.62 -6.09 0.32
C VAL A 113 -4.67 -5.10 -0.34
N ILE A 114 -4.81 -3.82 0.00
CA ILE A 114 -4.05 -2.73 -0.64
C ILE A 114 -2.96 -2.22 0.30
N PRO A 115 -1.67 -2.26 -0.09
CA PRO A 115 -0.60 -1.75 0.75
C PRO A 115 -0.67 -0.22 0.86
N LEU A 116 -0.53 0.30 2.08
CA LEU A 116 -0.60 1.72 2.40
C LEU A 116 0.69 2.17 3.12
N GLU A 117 1.13 3.38 2.82
CA GLU A 117 2.01 4.17 3.69
C GLU A 117 1.14 5.14 4.49
N VAL A 118 1.20 5.01 5.82
CA VAL A 118 0.48 5.84 6.78
C VAL A 118 1.48 6.76 7.48
N LYS A 119 1.24 8.07 7.40
CA LYS A 119 2.06 9.07 8.09
C LYS A 119 1.18 9.97 8.93
N ILE A 120 1.38 9.92 10.24
CA ILE A 120 0.65 10.71 11.22
C ILE A 120 1.63 11.67 11.87
N THR A 121 1.30 12.96 11.91
CA THR A 121 2.15 13.99 12.51
C THR A 121 1.40 14.84 13.53
N ASP A 122 2.07 15.13 14.64
CA ASP A 122 1.60 16.04 15.68
C ASP A 122 1.65 17.52 15.21
N PRO A 123 1.16 18.47 16.02
CA PRO A 123 1.15 19.90 15.66
C PRO A 123 2.55 20.52 15.47
N ALA A 124 3.60 19.87 15.98
CA ALA A 124 4.99 20.29 15.79
C ALA A 124 5.67 19.57 14.62
N GLY A 125 4.92 18.79 13.84
CA GLY A 125 5.43 18.03 12.70
C GLY A 125 6.18 16.75 13.07
N ARG A 126 6.14 16.31 14.34
CA ARG A 126 6.77 15.04 14.74
C ARG A 126 5.91 13.87 14.29
N VAL A 127 6.56 12.85 13.74
CA VAL A 127 5.90 11.62 13.31
C VAL A 127 5.47 10.82 14.55
N ALA A 128 4.20 10.43 14.58
CA ALA A 128 3.64 9.59 15.65
C ALA A 128 3.92 8.10 15.39
N GLU A 129 3.94 7.30 16.46
CA GLU A 129 4.27 5.87 16.43
C GLU A 129 3.34 5.01 15.55
N PHE A 130 2.10 5.48 15.34
CA PHE A 130 1.11 4.85 14.47
C PHE A 130 1.40 5.04 12.96
N SER A 131 2.53 5.64 12.61
CA SER A 131 2.99 5.77 11.23
C SER A 131 3.73 4.52 10.79
N GLY A 132 3.60 4.13 9.53
CA GLY A 132 4.25 2.94 9.00
C GLY A 132 3.55 2.39 7.77
N TYR A 133 3.79 1.10 7.50
CA TYR A 133 3.21 0.39 6.37
C TYR A 133 2.13 -0.58 6.83
N TYR A 134 0.99 -0.55 6.14
CA TYR A 134 -0.20 -1.32 6.49
C TYR A 134 -0.80 -2.00 5.25
N GLY A 135 -1.66 -2.99 5.47
CA GLY A 135 -2.53 -3.54 4.44
C GLY A 135 -3.98 -3.16 4.72
N ALA A 136 -4.64 -2.51 3.77
CA ALA A 136 -6.08 -2.24 3.83
C ALA A 136 -6.85 -3.46 3.31
N GLU A 137 -7.37 -4.27 4.22
CA GLU A 137 -8.17 -5.45 3.89
C GLU A 137 -9.54 -5.04 3.33
N GLN A 138 -9.95 -5.64 2.21
CA GLN A 138 -11.16 -5.23 1.47
C GLN A 138 -11.18 -3.72 1.16
N GLY A 139 -10.01 -3.15 0.91
CA GLY A 139 -9.84 -1.72 0.65
C GLY A 139 -10.06 -0.84 1.89
N GLN A 140 -10.07 -1.39 3.11
CA GLN A 140 -10.27 -0.65 4.33
C GLN A 140 -9.18 -0.89 5.38
N LEU A 141 -8.84 0.16 6.11
CA LEU A 141 -7.94 0.08 7.27
C LEU A 141 -8.57 0.86 8.43
N PRO A 142 -9.10 0.18 9.46
CA PRO A 142 -9.45 0.83 10.71
C PRO A 142 -8.16 1.24 11.44
N LEU A 143 -8.09 2.52 11.83
CA LEU A 143 -6.99 3.08 12.61
C LEU A 143 -7.52 3.48 13.99
N LYS A 144 -6.99 2.84 15.02
CA LYS A 144 -7.18 3.24 16.42
C LYS A 144 -5.90 3.89 16.91
N LEU A 145 -5.96 5.20 17.17
CA LEU A 145 -4.82 5.97 17.68
C LEU A 145 -5.03 6.18 19.17
N ASP A 146 -4.24 5.51 19.99
CA ASP A 146 -4.26 5.64 21.44
C ASP A 146 -3.47 6.89 21.85
N ILE A 147 -4.11 8.07 21.79
CA ILE A 147 -3.46 9.34 22.12
C ILE A 147 -3.07 9.36 23.59
N ALA A 148 -1.78 9.53 23.87
CA ALA A 148 -1.25 9.54 25.23
C ALA A 148 -1.71 10.78 26.00
N SER A 149 -1.70 10.73 27.33
CA SER A 149 -2.06 11.89 28.16
C SER A 149 -1.05 13.05 28.05
N ASN A 150 0.19 12.74 27.69
CA ASN A 150 1.28 13.69 27.46
C ASN A 150 1.49 14.03 25.97
N ASP A 151 0.65 13.51 25.07
CA ASP A 151 0.68 13.90 23.66
C ASP A 151 0.28 15.37 23.51
N ARG A 152 0.85 16.02 22.50
CA ARG A 152 0.65 17.46 22.31
C ARG A 152 -0.78 17.76 21.85
N PRO A 153 -1.54 18.59 22.61
CA PRO A 153 -2.81 19.14 22.15
C PRO A 153 -2.61 19.98 20.88
N GLY A 154 -3.64 20.02 20.03
CA GLY A 154 -3.65 20.78 18.78
C GLY A 154 -4.10 19.96 17.58
N MET A 155 -3.80 20.47 16.39
CA MET A 155 -4.18 19.81 15.13
C MET A 155 -3.15 18.76 14.72
N TRP A 156 -3.60 17.52 14.66
CA TRP A 156 -2.85 16.39 14.12
C TRP A 156 -3.25 16.16 12.67
N LYS A 157 -2.30 15.66 11.88
CA LYS A 157 -2.49 15.36 10.45
C LYS A 157 -2.29 13.87 10.22
N VAL A 158 -3.21 13.27 9.49
CA VAL A 158 -3.09 11.90 8.94
C VAL A 158 -2.96 12.02 7.42
N HIS A 159 -1.85 11.53 6.89
CA HIS A 159 -1.60 11.43 5.46
C HIS A 159 -1.46 9.95 5.09
N ILE A 160 -2.26 9.51 4.13
CA ILE A 160 -2.26 8.15 3.61
C ILE A 160 -1.84 8.21 2.15
N ARG A 161 -0.92 7.33 1.76
CA ARG A 161 -0.64 7.02 0.35
C ARG A 161 -0.90 5.54 0.12
N GLU A 162 -1.75 5.19 -0.82
CA GLU A 162 -1.84 3.80 -1.26
C GLU A 162 -0.70 3.51 -2.27
N LEU A 163 -0.10 2.32 -2.15
CA LEU A 163 1.15 1.97 -2.83
C LEU A 163 0.92 1.21 -4.15
N ALA A 164 -0.33 1.04 -4.57
CA ALA A 164 -0.66 0.42 -5.85
C ALA A 164 -0.72 1.44 -6.99
N SER A 165 -1.51 2.51 -6.86
CA SER A 165 -1.63 3.57 -7.88
C SER A 165 -0.98 4.90 -7.49
N GLY A 166 -0.63 5.09 -6.22
CA GLY A 166 -0.02 6.32 -5.69
C GLY A 166 -0.99 7.39 -5.21
N GLN A 167 -2.30 7.11 -5.20
CA GLN A 167 -3.33 8.01 -4.71
C GLN A 167 -3.12 8.31 -3.22
N THR A 168 -3.50 9.52 -2.82
CA THR A 168 -3.30 10.01 -1.46
C THR A 168 -4.58 10.54 -0.86
N GLY A 169 -4.70 10.42 0.46
CA GLY A 169 -5.77 11.00 1.26
C GLY A 169 -5.19 11.73 2.46
N VAL A 170 -5.83 12.83 2.85
CA VAL A 170 -5.42 13.62 4.02
C VAL A 170 -6.63 13.94 4.88
N ALA A 171 -6.47 13.75 6.20
CA ALA A 171 -7.43 14.19 7.19
C ALA A 171 -6.71 14.84 8.36
N TYR A 172 -7.49 15.58 9.14
CA TYR A 172 -7.03 16.24 10.35
C TYR A 172 -7.98 15.92 11.48
N PHE A 173 -7.44 15.80 12.68
CA PHE A 173 -8.22 15.72 13.90
C PHE A 173 -7.57 16.55 14.99
N ARG A 174 -8.36 17.00 15.97
CA ARG A 174 -7.88 17.81 17.08
C ARG A 174 -7.69 16.97 18.33
N VAL A 175 -6.50 17.00 18.90
CA VAL A 175 -6.26 16.56 20.28
C VAL A 175 -6.56 17.74 21.20
N LEU A 176 -7.50 17.57 22.12
CA LEU A 176 -7.82 18.54 23.15
C LEU A 176 -6.90 18.32 24.35
N ASP A 177 -6.76 19.32 25.22
CA ASP A 177 -6.12 19.14 26.51
C ASP A 177 -6.74 17.95 27.25
N ALA A 178 -5.94 17.29 28.10
CA ALA A 178 -6.45 16.20 28.93
C ALA A 178 -7.69 16.69 29.68
N ALA A 179 -8.78 15.91 29.63
CA ALA A 179 -9.92 16.20 30.46
C ALA A 179 -9.42 16.22 31.91
N ALA A 180 -9.66 17.32 32.65
CA ALA A 180 -9.39 17.35 34.07
C ALA A 180 -10.10 16.15 34.70
N GLU A 181 -9.32 15.19 35.21
CA GLU A 181 -9.87 14.16 36.08
C GLU A 181 -10.45 14.91 37.27
N ASN A 182 -11.77 15.05 37.31
CA ASN A 182 -12.45 15.52 38.51
C ASN A 182 -12.12 14.50 39.60
N GLU A 183 -11.21 14.87 40.50
CA GLU A 183 -11.01 14.20 41.78
C GLU A 183 -12.38 13.97 42.43
N LYS A 184 -12.69 12.70 42.67
CA LYS A 184 -13.71 12.25 43.63
C LYS A 184 -13.13 11.11 44.45
#